data_AF-A0A3B1DTS3-F1
#
_entry.id   AF-A0A3B1DTS3-F1
#
_cell.length_a   1.000
_cell.length_b   1.000
_cell.length_c   1.000
_cell.angle_alpha   90.00
_cell.angle_beta   90.00
_cell.angle_gamma   90.00
#
_symmetry.space_group_name_H-M   'P 1'
#
loop_
_entity.id
_entity.type
_entity.pdbx_description
1 polymer ?
#
loop_
_entity_poly.entity_id
_entity_poly.type
_entity_poly.pdbx_seq_one_letter_code
_entity_poly.pdbx_strand_id
1 'polypeptide(L)'
;MKNNILILASVIALSSVANANSKGKELFMAKCTSCHTIGKPSNISNVVAPAIKGVMFHMNEEFANDKEMIEDHINDIVLNPTKEKAICKSVRRFGLMPSQKGNITKEDLALIAKWMVNDLKAGYGKKEKHK
;
A
#
# COMPACT_ATOMS: atom_id res chain seq x y z
N MET A 1 -32.84 38.92 -32.14
CA MET A 1 -32.86 38.28 -30.80
C MET A 1 -33.41 36.88 -30.94
N LYS A 2 -32.59 35.84 -30.71
CA LYS A 2 -33.03 34.46 -30.42
C LYS A 2 -31.83 33.61 -29.97
N ASN A 3 -31.89 33.31 -28.67
CA ASN A 3 -31.21 32.34 -27.81
C ASN A 3 -30.10 31.43 -28.38
N ASN A 4 -28.90 31.60 -27.81
CA ASN A 4 -27.86 30.55 -27.71
C ASN A 4 -27.69 30.20 -26.23
N ILE A 5 -28.37 29.18 -25.71
CA ILE A 5 -28.00 28.55 -24.43
C ILE A 5 -28.40 27.07 -24.50
N LEU A 6 -27.58 26.22 -23.85
CA LEU A 6 -27.63 24.76 -23.65
C LEU A 6 -26.75 24.05 -24.69
N ILE A 7 -25.65 23.38 -24.33
CA ILE A 7 -25.45 22.43 -23.23
C ILE A 7 -23.96 22.48 -22.81
N LEU A 8 -23.66 22.74 -21.54
CA LEU A 8 -22.34 22.50 -20.96
C LEU A 8 -22.49 21.92 -19.56
N ALA A 9 -22.96 20.68 -19.49
CA ALA A 9 -22.93 19.91 -18.26
C ALA A 9 -22.51 18.49 -18.62
N SER A 10 -21.26 18.14 -18.30
CA SER A 10 -20.80 16.79 -17.90
C SER A 10 -19.30 16.63 -18.10
N VAL A 11 -18.44 17.25 -17.27
CA VAL A 11 -17.10 16.71 -16.98
C VAL A 11 -16.59 17.24 -15.63
N ILE A 12 -17.06 16.70 -14.50
CA ILE A 12 -16.37 16.89 -13.20
C ILE A 12 -16.46 15.59 -12.39
N ALA A 13 -15.61 14.60 -12.71
CA ALA A 13 -15.50 13.39 -11.89
C ALA A 13 -14.08 12.78 -11.83
N LEU A 14 -13.05 13.39 -12.43
CA LEU A 14 -11.69 12.81 -12.44
C LEU A 14 -10.83 13.25 -11.25
N SER A 15 -11.16 14.33 -10.55
CA SER A 15 -10.28 14.93 -9.53
C SER A 15 -10.21 14.14 -8.22
N SER A 16 -11.26 13.39 -7.87
CA SER A 16 -11.38 12.69 -6.59
C SER A 16 -10.45 11.48 -6.47
N VAL A 17 -10.15 10.79 -7.57
CA VAL A 17 -9.34 9.56 -7.55
C VAL A 17 -7.86 9.87 -7.36
N ALA A 18 -7.34 10.90 -8.03
CA ALA A 18 -5.95 11.33 -7.89
C ALA A 18 -5.63 11.80 -6.46
N ASN A 19 -6.59 12.45 -5.79
CA ASN A 19 -6.44 12.94 -4.43
C ASN A 19 -6.44 11.81 -3.38
N ALA A 20 -7.13 10.70 -3.63
CA ALA A 20 -7.15 9.54 -2.74
C ALA A 20 -5.78 8.83 -2.76
N ASN A 21 -5.14 8.73 -3.92
CA ASN A 21 -3.86 8.06 -4.10
C ASN A 21 -2.69 8.83 -3.45
N SER A 22 -2.66 10.16 -3.57
CA SER A 22 -1.66 10.98 -2.88
C SER A 22 -1.80 10.87 -1.36
N LYS A 23 -3.05 10.84 -0.86
CA LYS A 23 -3.34 10.71 0.57
C LYS A 23 -2.89 9.38 1.16
N GLY A 24 -3.15 8.26 0.46
CA GLY A 24 -2.72 6.93 0.92
C GLY A 24 -1.20 6.82 1.10
N LYS A 25 -0.43 7.41 0.17
CA LYS A 25 1.03 7.49 0.30
C LYS A 25 1.47 8.31 1.51
N GLU A 26 0.88 9.49 1.72
CA GLU A 26 1.20 10.35 2.86
C GLU A 26 0.92 9.65 4.19
N LEU A 27 -0.22 8.98 4.30
CA LEU A 27 -0.60 8.20 5.47
C LEU A 27 0.38 7.05 5.72
N PHE A 28 0.77 6.32 4.67
CA PHE A 28 1.80 5.28 4.77
C PHE A 28 3.12 5.85 5.30
N MET A 29 3.58 6.98 4.74
CA MET A 29 4.79 7.64 5.19
C MET A 29 4.70 8.03 6.67
N ALA A 30 3.57 8.57 7.11
CA ALA A 30 3.39 9.02 8.49
C ALA A 30 3.23 7.88 9.51
N LYS A 31 2.63 6.75 9.11
CA LYS A 31 2.19 5.71 10.05
C LYS A 31 3.00 4.41 9.98
N CYS A 32 3.58 4.09 8.83
CA CYS A 32 4.19 2.78 8.59
C CYS A 32 5.72 2.84 8.53
N THR A 33 6.31 4.00 8.22
CA THR A 33 7.76 4.11 7.97
C THR A 33 8.64 4.15 9.20
N SER A 34 8.04 4.21 10.41
CA SER A 34 8.77 4.01 11.66
C SER A 34 9.42 2.62 11.73
N CYS A 35 8.83 1.64 11.04
CA CYS A 35 9.34 0.26 11.02
C CYS A 35 9.67 -0.20 9.60
N HIS A 36 8.84 0.15 8.61
CA HIS A 36 8.94 -0.36 7.25
C HIS A 36 9.61 0.63 6.29
N THR A 37 10.61 0.15 5.55
CA THR A 37 11.10 0.91 4.39
C THR A 37 10.22 0.64 3.16
N ILE A 38 10.15 1.59 2.22
CA ILE A 38 9.47 1.34 0.94
C ILE A 38 10.30 0.37 0.09
N GLY A 39 11.55 0.75 -0.19
CA GLY A 39 12.49 -0.01 -1.02
C GLY A 39 13.51 -0.79 -0.19
N LYS A 40 14.39 -1.50 -0.89
CA LYS A 40 15.46 -2.28 -0.26
C LYS A 40 16.39 -1.31 0.47
N PRO A 41 16.58 -1.44 1.79
CA PRO A 41 17.53 -0.61 2.52
C PRO A 41 18.96 -0.94 2.07
N SER A 42 19.87 0.03 2.18
CA SER A 42 21.31 -0.15 1.92
C SER A 42 21.94 -1.14 2.91
N ASN A 43 21.53 -1.08 4.18
CA ASN A 43 21.92 -2.03 5.21
C ASN A 43 20.70 -2.78 5.74
N ILE A 44 20.54 -4.03 5.33
CA ILE A 44 19.42 -4.87 5.74
C ILE A 44 19.51 -5.28 7.21
N SER A 45 20.68 -5.24 7.85
CA SER A 45 20.83 -5.71 9.24
C SER A 45 20.18 -4.78 10.26
N ASN A 46 20.00 -3.51 9.91
CA ASN A 46 19.50 -2.48 10.81
C ASN A 46 17.98 -2.24 10.72
N VAL A 47 17.27 -2.93 9.82
CA VAL A 47 15.81 -2.78 9.72
C VAL A 47 15.11 -3.74 10.67
N VAL A 48 14.01 -3.26 11.26
CA VAL A 48 13.19 -4.03 12.21
C VAL A 48 11.95 -4.65 11.55
N ALA A 49 11.67 -4.28 10.29
CA ALA A 49 10.58 -4.83 9.50
C ALA A 49 11.00 -5.00 8.03
N PRO A 50 10.33 -5.86 7.24
CA PRO A 50 10.64 -6.02 5.83
C PRO A 50 10.28 -4.76 5.03
N ALA A 51 10.97 -4.52 3.92
CA ALA A 51 10.56 -3.43 3.03
C ALA A 51 9.24 -3.79 2.33
N ILE A 52 8.33 -2.82 2.22
CA ILE A 52 6.97 -3.06 1.73
C ILE A 52 6.91 -3.48 0.28
N LYS A 53 7.84 -3.02 -0.58
CA LYS A 53 7.90 -3.55 -1.95
C LYS A 53 8.12 -5.07 -1.99
N GLY A 54 8.87 -5.63 -1.04
CA GLY A 54 9.05 -7.08 -0.91
C GLY A 54 7.81 -7.78 -0.35
N VAL A 55 7.10 -7.14 0.58
CA VAL A 55 5.82 -7.65 1.11
C VAL A 55 4.77 -7.71 0.00
N MET A 56 4.59 -6.62 -0.75
CA MET A 56 3.66 -6.55 -1.87
C MET A 56 4.00 -7.54 -2.98
N PHE A 57 5.28 -7.84 -3.22
CA PHE A 57 5.67 -8.87 -4.17
C PHE A 57 5.07 -10.23 -3.78
N HIS A 58 5.22 -10.66 -2.53
CA HIS A 58 4.68 -11.94 -2.07
C HIS A 58 3.15 -11.94 -1.96
N MET A 59 2.53 -10.81 -1.59
CA MET A 59 1.06 -10.70 -1.61
C MET A 59 0.51 -10.83 -3.05
N ASN A 60 1.17 -10.22 -4.03
CA ASN A 60 0.80 -10.36 -5.44
C ASN A 60 0.94 -11.81 -5.93
N GLU A 61 1.98 -12.53 -5.49
CA GLU A 61 2.14 -13.95 -5.80
C GLU A 61 1.04 -14.81 -5.16
N GLU A 62 0.76 -14.61 -3.88
CA GLU A 62 -0.24 -15.38 -3.13
C GLU A 62 -1.65 -15.20 -3.68
N PHE A 63 -2.03 -13.95 -3.99
CA PHE A 63 -3.37 -13.60 -4.43
C PHE A 63 -3.51 -13.49 -5.94
N ALA A 64 -2.55 -14.00 -6.72
CA ALA A 64 -2.57 -13.95 -8.19
C ALA A 64 -2.81 -12.52 -8.76
N ASN A 65 -2.28 -11.49 -8.10
CA ASN A 65 -2.49 -10.06 -8.37
C ASN A 65 -3.94 -9.56 -8.22
N ASP A 66 -4.80 -10.30 -7.52
CA ASP A 66 -6.15 -9.84 -7.16
C ASP A 66 -6.06 -8.69 -6.15
N LYS A 67 -6.38 -7.49 -6.63
CA LYS A 67 -6.26 -6.25 -5.88
C LYS A 67 -7.17 -6.22 -4.66
N GLU A 68 -8.40 -6.71 -4.79
CA GLU A 68 -9.39 -6.68 -3.71
C GLU A 68 -8.96 -7.62 -2.59
N MET A 69 -8.55 -8.84 -2.93
CA MET A 69 -8.01 -9.78 -1.93
C MET A 69 -6.77 -9.25 -1.22
N ILE A 70 -5.88 -8.55 -1.93
CA ILE A 70 -4.70 -7.95 -1.31
C ILE A 70 -5.10 -6.78 -0.38
N GLU A 71 -6.02 -5.91 -0.80
CA GLU A 71 -6.51 -4.81 0.04
C GLU A 71 -7.18 -5.34 1.31
N ASP A 72 -8.05 -6.35 1.19
CA ASP A 72 -8.71 -7.00 2.33
C ASP A 72 -7.70 -7.65 3.27
N HIS A 73 -6.72 -8.35 2.71
CA HIS A 73 -5.66 -8.96 3.50
C HIS A 73 -4.82 -7.92 4.25
N ILE A 74 -4.47 -6.78 3.62
CA ILE A 74 -3.76 -5.68 4.28
C ILE A 74 -4.59 -5.13 5.44
N ASN A 75 -5.87 -4.86 5.20
CA ASN A 75 -6.77 -4.35 6.23
C ASN A 75 -6.88 -5.29 7.44
N ASP A 76 -6.93 -6.60 7.20
CA ASP A 76 -7.01 -7.59 8.27
C ASP A 76 -5.67 -7.84 8.98
N ILE A 77 -4.57 -8.06 8.25
CA ILE A 77 -3.27 -8.41 8.85
C ILE A 77 -2.71 -7.26 9.69
N VAL A 78 -2.97 -6.01 9.33
CA VAL A 78 -2.50 -4.83 10.08
C VAL A 78 -3.25 -4.68 11.42
N LEU A 79 -4.53 -5.05 11.47
CA LEU A 79 -5.35 -4.92 12.68
C LEU A 79 -5.34 -6.19 13.53
N ASN A 80 -5.32 -7.36 12.89
CA ASN A 80 -5.42 -8.69 13.51
C ASN A 80 -4.28 -9.61 13.05
N PRO A 81 -3.01 -9.23 13.26
CA PRO A 81 -1.88 -10.05 12.83
C PRO A 81 -1.90 -11.38 13.59
N THR A 82 -1.79 -12.48 12.85
CA THR A 82 -1.62 -13.84 13.38
C THR A 82 -0.58 -14.57 12.54
N LYS A 83 0.00 -15.65 13.06
CA LYS A 83 1.03 -16.41 12.31
C LYS A 83 0.42 -17.10 11.09
N GLU A 84 -0.82 -17.53 11.22
CA GLU A 84 -1.59 -18.27 10.21
C GLU A 84 -1.90 -17.39 9.00
N LYS A 85 -2.09 -16.08 9.22
CA LYS A 85 -2.31 -15.10 8.16
C LYS A 85 -1.02 -14.58 7.53
N ALA A 86 0.16 -14.89 8.09
CA ALA A 86 1.40 -14.33 7.58
C ALA A 86 1.85 -15.01 6.28
N ILE A 87 1.67 -14.32 5.15
CA ILE A 87 2.14 -14.79 3.82
C ILE A 87 3.68 -14.77 3.73
N CYS A 88 4.29 -13.72 4.28
CA CYS A 88 5.72 -13.48 4.10
C CYS A 88 6.56 -14.32 5.07
N LYS A 89 7.50 -15.12 4.55
CA LYS A 89 8.52 -15.85 5.35
C LYS A 89 9.41 -14.93 6.21
N SER A 90 9.37 -13.62 5.97
CA SER A 90 10.06 -12.58 6.74
C SER A 90 9.68 -12.60 8.22
N VAL A 91 8.52 -13.17 8.60
CA VAL A 91 8.13 -13.37 10.01
C VAL A 91 9.11 -14.24 10.79
N ARG A 92 9.86 -15.13 10.12
CA ARG A 92 10.92 -15.92 10.78
C ARG A 92 12.06 -15.05 11.30
N ARG A 93 12.26 -13.88 10.70
CA ARG A 93 13.33 -12.94 11.05
C ARG A 93 12.82 -11.80 11.92
N PHE A 94 11.73 -11.16 11.51
CA PHE A 94 11.23 -9.94 12.17
C PHE A 94 10.19 -10.22 13.25
N GLY A 95 9.75 -11.47 13.38
CA GLY A 95 8.57 -11.79 14.16
C GLY A 95 7.29 -11.36 13.45
N LEU A 96 6.19 -11.42 14.20
CA LEU A 96 4.89 -11.00 13.72
C LEU A 96 4.76 -9.47 13.84
N MET A 97 4.17 -8.82 12.84
CA MET A 97 3.88 -7.39 12.89
C MET A 97 3.00 -7.08 14.11
N PRO A 98 3.30 -6.05 14.92
CA PRO A 98 2.42 -5.63 16.01
C PRO A 98 1.08 -5.10 15.48
N SER A 99 -0.02 -5.41 16.15
CA SER A 99 -1.34 -4.88 15.81
C SER A 99 -1.34 -3.36 15.84
N GLN A 100 -1.97 -2.74 14.84
CA GLN A 100 -2.15 -1.29 14.76
C GLN A 100 -3.55 -0.83 15.19
N LYS A 101 -4.34 -1.70 15.84
CA LYS A 101 -5.62 -1.31 16.44
C LYS A 101 -5.41 -0.15 17.42
N GLY A 102 -6.21 0.90 17.24
CA GLY A 102 -6.10 2.14 18.03
C GLY A 102 -5.03 3.13 17.56
N ASN A 103 -4.08 2.71 16.71
CA ASN A 103 -3.04 3.58 16.14
C ASN A 103 -3.40 4.13 14.75
N ILE A 104 -4.28 3.41 14.04
CA ILE A 104 -4.80 3.76 12.72
C ILE A 104 -6.31 3.49 12.65
N THR A 105 -7.03 4.35 11.95
CA THR A 105 -8.46 4.16 11.64
C THR A 105 -8.62 3.20 10.45
N LYS A 106 -9.82 2.62 10.30
CA LYS A 106 -10.08 1.73 9.15
C LYS A 106 -10.08 2.52 7.83
N GLU A 107 -10.53 3.76 7.87
CA GLU A 107 -10.60 4.65 6.72
C GLU A 107 -9.19 5.02 6.22
N ASP A 108 -8.28 5.38 7.13
CA ASP A 108 -6.89 5.66 6.78
C ASP A 108 -6.19 4.40 6.26
N LEU A 109 -6.44 3.24 6.89
CA LEU A 109 -5.86 1.98 6.46
C LEU A 109 -6.34 1.56 5.06
N ALA A 110 -7.61 1.76 4.74
CA ALA A 110 -8.15 1.50 3.40
C ALA A 110 -7.48 2.39 2.34
N LEU A 111 -7.24 3.67 2.64
CA LEU A 111 -6.51 4.56 1.73
C LEU A 111 -5.05 4.10 1.52
N ILE A 112 -4.38 3.65 2.58
CA ILE A 112 -3.03 3.08 2.49
C ILE A 112 -3.02 1.82 1.63
N ALA A 113 -3.93 0.86 1.89
CA ALA A 113 -4.01 -0.39 1.15
C ALA A 113 -4.24 -0.14 -0.34
N LYS A 114 -5.20 0.74 -0.66
CA LYS A 114 -5.49 1.15 -2.04
C LYS A 114 -4.28 1.76 -2.74
N TRP A 115 -3.52 2.62 -2.06
CA TRP A 115 -2.28 3.16 -2.62
C TRP A 115 -1.21 2.07 -2.84
N MET A 116 -1.03 1.18 -1.87
CA MET A 116 -0.06 0.07 -1.97
C MET A 116 -0.34 -0.85 -3.15
N VAL A 117 -1.62 -1.12 -3.43
CA VAL A 117 -2.02 -2.03 -4.50
C VAL A 117 -2.01 -1.37 -5.88
N ASN A 118 -2.31 -0.07 -5.96
CA ASN A 118 -2.46 0.60 -7.26
C ASN A 118 -1.19 1.32 -7.74
N ASP A 119 -0.39 1.90 -6.83
CA ASP A 119 0.71 2.79 -7.20
C ASP A 119 2.09 2.29 -6.77
N LEU A 120 2.15 1.46 -5.73
CA LEU A 120 3.43 0.93 -5.27
C LEU A 120 3.89 -0.22 -6.16
N LYS A 121 4.87 0.05 -7.03
CA LYS A 121 5.54 -0.99 -7.84
C LYS A 121 6.16 -2.06 -6.93
N ALA A 122 5.56 -3.25 -6.92
CA ALA A 122 6.01 -4.39 -6.14
C ALA A 122 7.38 -4.91 -6.59
N GLY A 123 8.11 -5.52 -5.66
CA GLY A 123 9.44 -6.05 -5.87
C GLY A 123 10.52 -4.97 -5.97
N TYR A 124 11.77 -5.44 -6.08
CA TYR A 124 12.89 -4.59 -6.45
C TYR A 124 13.15 -4.90 -7.92
N GLY A 125 12.83 -3.97 -8.81
CA GLY A 125 13.11 -4.14 -10.24
C GLY A 125 14.54 -4.63 -10.46
N LYS A 126 14.78 -5.40 -11.54
CA LYS A 126 16.15 -5.72 -11.97
C LYS A 126 16.94 -4.41 -11.95
N LYS A 127 18.11 -4.42 -11.28
CA LYS A 127 19.01 -3.26 -11.21
C LYS A 127 19.02 -2.61 -12.59
N GLU A 128 18.54 -1.37 -12.71
CA GLU A 128 18.90 -0.57 -13.88
C GLU A 128 20.42 -0.52 -13.83
N LYS A 129 21.06 -1.25 -14.75
CA LYS A 129 22.49 -1.10 -14.97
C LYS A 129 22.63 0.33 -15.46
N HIS A 130 23.10 1.21 -14.59
CA HIS A 130 23.71 2.45 -15.03
C HIS A 130 24.78 2.05 -16.05
N LYS A 131 24.50 2.41 -17.30
CA LYS A 131 25.41 2.29 -18.44
C LYS A 131 25.75 3.71 -18.84
#